data_AF-A0A2I8ACH6-F1
#
_entry.id   AF-A0A2I8ACH6-F1
#
_cell.length_a   1.000
_cell.length_b   1.000
_cell.length_c   1.000
_cell.angle_alpha   90.00
_cell.angle_beta   90.00
_cell.angle_gamma   90.00
#
_symmetry.space_group_name_H-M   'P 1'
#
loop_
_entity.id
_entity.type
_entity.pdbx_description
1 polymer ?
#
loop_
_entity_poly.entity_id
_entity_poly.type
_entity_poly.pdbx_seq_one_letter_code
_entity_poly.pdbx_strand_id
1 'polypeptide(L)'
;MTAKMRFQPVSHSWVALHPQPKGVIQFIGGAFFGTFFPMFFYRYLLESLFKNGYTIILLPFNFTFNHYVEAGFLIKEQYEIIPELVRMAQLANYDYQVYLKDTNFSWIGHSIGCKYIALLEGFTALPEDHKELEKVIRQIVVKSSDTSDKAAIERKIQRILSDIENLIYELRQEKEKSNNLSSYYVGEEKNIFSSLFIKGQTSVLLAPVNSGTDSAIPKPLAKIIDKLGLGVNPNPKETFALIQETNLFNLLGLIQFKTDKLAKSTVDWFLNTFHKPPVDFQYLAPGGHLKPLGLQVGNSVINFPDSLPIIESTQKRNAELESYVIKLLQALEKKR
;
A
#
# COMPACT_ATOMS: atom_id res chain seq x y z
N MET A 1 -20.95 -7.41 -22.90
CA MET A 1 -19.55 -7.52 -23.38
C MET A 1 -18.65 -7.58 -22.16
N THR A 2 -17.68 -8.50 -22.12
CA THR A 2 -16.73 -8.60 -21.00
C THR A 2 -15.79 -7.40 -21.04
N ALA A 3 -15.69 -6.63 -19.96
CA ALA A 3 -14.80 -5.47 -19.90
C ALA A 3 -13.34 -5.92 -20.12
N LYS A 4 -12.60 -5.23 -21.00
CA LYS A 4 -11.18 -5.51 -21.26
C LYS A 4 -10.32 -4.55 -20.44
N MET A 5 -9.43 -5.08 -19.60
CA MET A 5 -8.48 -4.27 -18.83
C MET A 5 -7.50 -3.55 -19.75
N ARG A 6 -7.53 -2.22 -19.74
CA ARG A 6 -6.65 -1.33 -20.50
C ARG A 6 -6.13 -0.25 -19.57
N PHE A 7 -4.82 -0.16 -19.41
CA PHE A 7 -4.18 0.87 -18.60
C PHE A 7 -3.97 2.14 -19.41
N GLN A 8 -4.23 3.28 -18.77
CA GLN A 8 -4.00 4.62 -19.29
C GLN A 8 -3.21 5.42 -18.24
N PRO A 9 -2.26 6.29 -18.66
CA PRO A 9 -1.55 7.13 -17.71
C PRO A 9 -2.48 8.21 -17.14
N VAL A 10 -2.47 8.38 -15.82
CA VAL A 10 -3.25 9.40 -15.08
C VAL A 10 -2.38 9.90 -13.94
N SER A 11 -2.10 11.20 -13.92
CA SER A 11 -1.01 11.79 -13.11
C SER A 11 0.29 10.98 -13.27
N HIS A 12 0.87 10.46 -12.18
CA HIS A 12 2.08 9.63 -12.20
C HIS A 12 1.78 8.13 -12.28
N SER A 13 0.50 7.75 -12.29
CA SER A 13 0.03 6.37 -12.15
C SER A 13 -0.59 5.80 -13.43
N TRP A 14 -0.90 4.50 -13.38
CA TRP A 14 -1.61 3.81 -14.46
C TRP A 14 -2.97 3.33 -13.99
N VAL A 15 -4.02 3.73 -14.70
CA VAL A 15 -5.41 3.41 -14.35
C VAL A 15 -6.02 2.49 -15.40
N ALA A 16 -6.59 1.37 -14.96
CA ALA A 16 -7.54 0.57 -15.73
C ALA A 16 -8.95 0.79 -15.19
N LEU A 17 -9.68 1.69 -15.86
CA LEU A 17 -11.03 2.09 -15.49
C LEU A 17 -12.06 1.00 -15.82
N HIS A 18 -12.81 0.55 -14.83
CA HIS A 18 -13.89 -0.42 -15.01
C HIS A 18 -15.20 0.30 -15.37
N PRO A 19 -16.01 -0.21 -16.33
CA PRO A 19 -17.26 0.44 -16.76
C PRO A 19 -18.39 0.43 -15.73
N GLN A 20 -18.38 -0.57 -14.85
CA GLN A 20 -19.32 -0.75 -13.75
C GLN A 20 -18.52 -1.10 -12.49
N PRO A 21 -17.76 -0.15 -11.93
CA PRO A 21 -16.88 -0.41 -10.81
C PRO A 21 -17.71 -0.81 -9.59
N LYS A 22 -17.21 -1.76 -8.79
CA LYS A 22 -17.74 -2.05 -7.44
C LYS A 22 -16.89 -1.42 -6.32
N GLY A 23 -15.68 -1.01 -6.67
CA GLY A 23 -14.66 -0.46 -5.79
C GLY A 23 -13.39 -0.17 -6.59
N VAL A 24 -12.38 0.36 -5.91
CA VAL A 24 -11.08 0.69 -6.51
C VAL A 24 -9.96 -0.01 -5.77
N ILE A 25 -9.01 -0.59 -6.51
CA ILE A 25 -7.78 -1.14 -5.97
C ILE A 25 -6.62 -0.19 -6.27
N GLN A 26 -5.95 0.26 -5.23
CA GLN A 26 -4.67 0.93 -5.29
C GLN A 26 -3.58 -0.11 -5.03
N PHE A 27 -2.91 -0.50 -6.09
CA PHE A 27 -1.92 -1.56 -6.06
C PHE A 27 -0.51 -1.00 -6.05
N ILE A 28 0.29 -1.42 -5.07
CA ILE A 28 1.72 -1.11 -4.96
C ILE A 28 2.50 -2.42 -5.03
N GLY A 29 3.36 -2.54 -6.05
CA GLY A 29 4.17 -3.73 -6.24
C GLY A 29 5.39 -3.81 -5.30
N GLY A 30 6.10 -4.93 -5.38
CA GLY A 30 7.38 -5.13 -4.71
C GLY A 30 8.54 -4.40 -5.40
N ALA A 31 9.71 -4.40 -4.75
CA ALA A 31 10.93 -3.86 -5.34
C ALA A 31 11.25 -4.51 -6.69
N PHE A 32 11.93 -3.76 -7.56
CA PHE A 32 12.16 -4.05 -8.97
C PHE A 32 10.87 -4.17 -9.80
N PHE A 33 10.07 -5.23 -9.61
CA PHE A 33 8.91 -5.55 -10.46
C PHE A 33 7.73 -4.58 -10.34
N GLY A 34 7.55 -3.98 -9.17
CA GLY A 34 6.54 -2.95 -8.94
C GLY A 34 6.90 -1.61 -9.59
N THR A 35 8.18 -1.31 -9.67
CA THR A 35 8.69 -0.07 -10.27
C THR A 35 8.91 -0.21 -11.78
N PHE A 36 9.43 -1.34 -12.24
CA PHE A 36 9.70 -1.62 -13.64
C PHE A 36 8.63 -2.58 -14.18
N PHE A 37 7.77 -2.07 -15.06
CA PHE A 37 6.72 -2.85 -15.76
C PHE A 37 5.71 -3.61 -14.86
N PRO A 38 5.10 -2.97 -13.84
CA PRO A 38 4.14 -3.64 -12.93
C PRO A 38 2.95 -4.27 -13.66
N MET A 39 2.47 -3.62 -14.74
CA MET A 39 1.38 -4.12 -15.59
C MET A 39 1.67 -5.49 -16.21
N PHE A 40 2.94 -5.83 -16.41
CA PHE A 40 3.38 -7.10 -16.97
C PHE A 40 3.57 -8.13 -15.86
N PHE A 41 4.36 -7.80 -14.83
CA PHE A 41 4.71 -8.75 -13.77
C PHE A 41 3.50 -9.20 -12.95
N TYR A 42 2.58 -8.29 -12.62
CA TYR A 42 1.39 -8.60 -11.85
C TYR A 42 0.16 -8.85 -12.73
N ARG A 43 0.34 -9.01 -14.05
CA ARG A 43 -0.76 -9.01 -15.03
C ARG A 43 -1.89 -9.93 -14.65
N TYR A 44 -1.59 -11.17 -14.27
CA TYR A 44 -2.63 -12.16 -13.97
C TYR A 44 -3.48 -11.79 -12.76
N LEU A 45 -2.85 -11.35 -11.65
CA LEU A 45 -3.54 -10.91 -10.45
C LEU A 45 -4.41 -9.68 -10.74
N LEU A 46 -3.86 -8.67 -11.43
CA LEU A 46 -4.57 -7.44 -11.77
C LEU A 46 -5.77 -7.72 -12.70
N GLU A 47 -5.60 -8.61 -13.68
CA GLU A 47 -6.71 -9.04 -14.54
C GLU A 47 -7.81 -9.74 -13.76
N SER A 48 -7.45 -10.58 -12.77
CA SER A 48 -8.44 -11.26 -11.94
C SER A 48 -9.24 -10.28 -11.10
N LEU A 49 -8.58 -9.28 -10.50
CA LEU A 49 -9.24 -8.19 -9.77
C LEU A 49 -10.16 -7.37 -10.69
N PHE A 50 -9.67 -6.96 -11.87
CA PHE A 50 -10.47 -6.20 -12.84
C PHE A 50 -11.69 -6.97 -13.34
N LYS A 51 -11.53 -8.27 -13.69
CA LYS A 51 -12.64 -9.15 -14.08
C LYS A 51 -13.69 -9.31 -12.98
N ASN A 52 -13.30 -9.10 -11.71
CA ASN A 52 -14.18 -9.10 -10.56
C ASN A 52 -14.81 -7.73 -10.28
N GLY A 53 -14.73 -6.77 -11.20
CA GLY A 53 -15.46 -5.49 -11.14
C GLY A 53 -14.72 -4.34 -10.50
N TYR A 54 -13.42 -4.48 -10.23
CA TYR A 54 -12.62 -3.40 -9.64
C TYR A 54 -11.98 -2.52 -10.71
N THR A 55 -12.00 -1.20 -10.49
CA THR A 55 -11.05 -0.29 -11.15
C THR A 55 -9.68 -0.47 -10.51
N ILE A 56 -8.63 -0.52 -11.32
CA ILE A 56 -7.26 -0.77 -10.85
C ILE A 56 -6.43 0.48 -11.06
N ILE A 57 -5.81 0.97 -10.00
CA ILE A 57 -4.77 1.99 -10.01
C ILE A 57 -3.45 1.30 -9.67
N LEU A 58 -2.46 1.41 -10.55
CA LEU A 58 -1.08 1.02 -10.26
C LEU A 58 -0.31 2.28 -9.87
N LEU A 59 0.04 2.34 -8.59
CA LEU A 59 0.78 3.46 -8.03
C LEU A 59 2.29 3.22 -8.25
N PRO A 60 3.03 4.21 -8.78
CA PRO A 60 4.47 4.13 -8.86
C PRO A 60 5.06 4.33 -7.47
N PHE A 61 6.30 3.89 -7.29
CA PHE A 61 7.10 4.34 -6.17
C PHE A 61 8.58 4.40 -6.54
N ASN A 62 9.32 5.30 -5.92
CA ASN A 62 10.76 5.46 -6.13
C ASN A 62 11.58 4.59 -5.18
N PHE A 63 12.73 4.09 -5.65
CA PHE A 63 13.73 3.46 -4.80
C PHE A 63 14.52 4.51 -4.04
N THR A 64 13.99 4.92 -2.90
CA THR A 64 14.66 5.86 -1.99
C THR A 64 14.84 5.23 -0.62
N PHE A 65 15.76 5.76 0.17
CA PHE A 65 15.84 5.42 1.59
C PHE A 65 14.86 6.23 2.44
N ASN A 66 14.18 7.25 1.90
CA ASN A 66 13.20 8.03 2.65
C ASN A 66 11.76 7.52 2.34
N HIS A 67 11.39 6.46 3.03
CA HIS A 67 10.09 5.83 2.89
C HIS A 67 8.94 6.64 3.52
N TYR A 68 9.23 7.60 4.43
CA TYR A 68 8.24 8.58 4.88
C TYR A 68 7.77 9.45 3.72
N VAL A 69 8.73 10.03 2.98
CA VAL A 69 8.46 10.85 1.80
C VAL A 69 7.74 10.04 0.72
N GLU A 70 8.17 8.80 0.50
CA GLU A 70 7.54 7.92 -0.47
C GLU A 70 6.07 7.60 -0.12
N ALA A 71 5.77 7.30 1.15
CA ALA A 71 4.40 7.12 1.61
C ALA A 71 3.59 8.42 1.43
N GLY A 72 4.18 9.59 1.75
CA GLY A 72 3.54 10.89 1.53
C GLY A 72 3.22 11.17 0.06
N PHE A 73 4.09 10.77 -0.86
CA PHE A 73 3.82 10.86 -2.30
C PHE A 73 2.63 9.97 -2.70
N LEU A 74 2.58 8.71 -2.25
CA LEU A 74 1.51 7.77 -2.61
C LEU A 74 0.11 8.25 -2.20
N ILE A 75 -0.02 8.89 -1.03
CA ILE A 75 -1.31 9.46 -0.60
C ILE A 75 -1.66 10.73 -1.37
N LYS A 76 -0.69 11.60 -1.71
CA LYS A 76 -0.93 12.76 -2.59
C LYS A 76 -1.39 12.34 -3.97
N GLU A 77 -0.80 11.28 -4.50
CA GLU A 77 -1.20 10.70 -5.79
C GLU A 77 -2.66 10.20 -5.78
N GLN A 78 -3.17 9.68 -4.64
CA GLN A 78 -4.60 9.36 -4.50
C GLN A 78 -5.49 10.60 -4.69
N TYR A 79 -5.13 11.73 -4.09
CA TYR A 79 -5.87 12.98 -4.23
C TYR A 79 -5.91 13.45 -5.69
N GLU A 80 -4.79 13.38 -6.41
CA GLU A 80 -4.74 13.77 -7.82
C GLU A 80 -5.55 12.84 -8.75
N ILE A 81 -5.56 11.54 -8.47
CA ILE A 81 -6.22 10.55 -9.35
C ILE A 81 -7.74 10.56 -9.21
N ILE A 82 -8.27 10.69 -8.00
CA ILE A 82 -9.71 10.49 -7.75
C ILE A 82 -10.62 11.40 -8.61
N PRO A 83 -10.38 12.73 -8.68
CA PRO A 83 -11.15 13.60 -9.56
C PRO A 83 -11.03 13.20 -11.04
N GLU A 84 -9.86 12.73 -11.47
CA GLU A 84 -9.65 12.24 -12.84
C GLU A 84 -10.44 10.95 -13.12
N LEU A 85 -10.59 10.05 -12.15
CA LEU A 85 -11.46 8.87 -12.30
C LEU A 85 -12.92 9.27 -12.55
N VAL A 86 -13.42 10.26 -11.80
CA VAL A 86 -14.77 10.80 -11.96
C VAL A 86 -14.93 11.36 -13.38
N ARG A 87 -14.00 12.23 -13.79
CA ARG A 87 -14.00 12.86 -15.11
C ARG A 87 -13.95 11.83 -16.25
N MET A 88 -13.03 10.87 -16.16
CA MET A 88 -12.86 9.81 -17.16
C MET A 88 -14.12 8.94 -17.27
N ALA A 89 -14.73 8.57 -16.14
CA ALA A 89 -15.94 7.77 -16.13
C ALA A 89 -17.14 8.53 -16.73
N GLN A 90 -17.32 9.81 -16.41
CA GLN A 90 -18.35 10.63 -17.04
C GLN A 90 -18.18 10.73 -18.55
N LEU A 91 -16.96 11.01 -19.03
CA LEU A 91 -16.67 11.09 -20.47
C LEU A 91 -16.89 9.76 -21.20
N ALA A 92 -16.65 8.63 -20.52
CA ALA A 92 -16.89 7.30 -21.05
C ALA A 92 -18.35 6.82 -20.88
N ASN A 93 -19.23 7.61 -20.26
CA ASN A 93 -20.58 7.23 -19.86
C ASN A 93 -20.61 5.95 -18.99
N TYR A 94 -19.66 5.85 -18.06
CA TYR A 94 -19.54 4.79 -17.06
C TYR A 94 -20.10 5.25 -15.71
N ASP A 95 -20.40 4.29 -14.83
CA ASP A 95 -20.78 4.61 -13.46
C ASP A 95 -19.58 5.17 -12.68
N TYR A 96 -19.71 6.43 -12.23
CA TYR A 96 -18.69 7.15 -11.48
C TYR A 96 -18.99 7.24 -9.97
N GLN A 97 -20.16 6.77 -9.51
CA GLN A 97 -20.60 6.98 -8.12
C GLN A 97 -19.66 6.34 -7.10
N VAL A 98 -19.06 5.21 -7.46
CA VAL A 98 -18.07 4.51 -6.63
C VAL A 98 -16.86 5.39 -6.31
N TYR A 99 -16.45 6.28 -7.23
CA TYR A 99 -15.26 7.12 -7.05
C TYR A 99 -15.50 8.33 -6.14
N LEU A 100 -16.76 8.65 -5.83
CA LEU A 100 -17.13 9.81 -5.00
C LEU A 100 -17.03 9.56 -3.49
N LYS A 101 -16.43 8.44 -3.08
CA LYS A 101 -16.19 8.14 -1.66
C LYS A 101 -14.86 7.40 -1.50
N ASP A 102 -13.91 8.00 -0.80
CA ASP A 102 -12.58 7.45 -0.57
C ASP A 102 -12.61 6.07 0.09
N THR A 103 -13.58 5.81 0.97
CA THR A 103 -13.67 4.51 1.64
C THR A 103 -13.92 3.36 0.66
N ASN A 104 -14.42 3.61 -0.56
CA ASN A 104 -14.58 2.60 -1.63
C ASN A 104 -13.24 2.18 -2.27
N PHE A 105 -12.15 2.82 -1.87
CA PHE A 105 -10.80 2.50 -2.30
C PHE A 105 -10.18 1.53 -1.30
N SER A 106 -9.43 0.58 -1.84
CA SER A 106 -8.73 -0.45 -1.08
C SER A 106 -7.30 -0.54 -1.56
N TRP A 107 -6.40 -0.86 -0.65
CA TRP A 107 -4.97 -0.95 -0.91
C TRP A 107 -4.54 -2.41 -1.00
N ILE A 108 -3.73 -2.74 -2.00
CA ILE A 108 -3.07 -4.04 -2.09
C ILE A 108 -1.59 -3.80 -2.29
N GLY A 109 -0.78 -4.29 -1.36
CA GLY A 109 0.68 -4.20 -1.41
C GLY A 109 1.29 -5.56 -1.64
N HIS A 110 2.40 -5.60 -2.37
CA HIS A 110 3.30 -6.76 -2.39
C HIS A 110 4.69 -6.39 -1.86
N SER A 111 5.29 -7.23 -1.01
CA SER A 111 6.67 -7.06 -0.54
C SER A 111 6.87 -5.70 0.14
N ILE A 112 7.78 -4.85 -0.37
CA ILE A 112 8.00 -3.50 0.15
C ILE A 112 6.78 -2.57 -0.01
N GLY A 113 5.92 -2.82 -1.01
CA GLY A 113 4.65 -2.09 -1.17
C GLY A 113 3.77 -2.18 0.07
N CYS A 114 3.85 -3.29 0.81
CA CYS A 114 3.15 -3.45 2.08
C CYS A 114 3.66 -2.51 3.16
N LYS A 115 4.96 -2.16 3.17
CA LYS A 115 5.53 -1.22 4.13
C LYS A 115 4.92 0.16 3.94
N TYR A 116 4.78 0.63 2.70
CA TYR A 116 4.18 1.93 2.44
C TYR A 116 2.71 2.00 2.87
N ILE A 117 1.93 0.95 2.61
CA ILE A 117 0.54 0.87 3.11
C ILE A 117 0.52 0.90 4.64
N ALA A 118 1.41 0.14 5.30
CA ALA A 118 1.48 0.14 6.76
C ALA A 118 1.91 1.50 7.34
N LEU A 119 2.74 2.27 6.64
CA LEU A 119 3.06 3.65 7.02
C LEU A 119 1.84 4.56 6.91
N LEU A 120 1.08 4.47 5.80
CA LEU A 120 -0.16 5.24 5.62
C LEU A 120 -1.23 4.89 6.67
N GLU A 121 -1.38 3.61 7.01
CA GLU A 121 -2.22 3.15 8.13
C GLU A 121 -1.74 3.76 9.45
N GLY A 122 -0.43 3.75 9.72
CA GLY A 122 0.15 4.36 10.91
C GLY A 122 -0.11 5.87 11.01
N PHE A 123 0.11 6.61 9.92
CA PHE A 123 -0.11 8.07 9.91
C PHE A 123 -1.55 8.46 10.17
N THR A 124 -2.49 7.59 9.81
CA THR A 124 -3.92 7.82 10.02
C THR A 124 -4.30 8.05 11.50
N ALA A 125 -3.52 7.51 12.44
CA ALA A 125 -3.78 7.64 13.89
C ALA A 125 -2.95 8.75 14.56
N LEU A 126 -2.07 9.41 13.82
CA LEU A 126 -1.25 10.47 14.41
C LEU A 126 -2.13 11.67 14.79
N PRO A 127 -1.88 12.27 15.97
CA PRO A 127 -2.61 13.45 16.39
C PRO A 127 -2.20 14.66 15.53
N GLU A 128 -3.16 15.57 15.31
CA GLU A 128 -2.90 16.83 14.61
C GLU A 128 -2.36 17.92 15.54
N ASP A 129 -2.58 17.80 16.85
CA ASP A 129 -2.03 18.73 17.83
C ASP A 129 -0.51 18.52 17.95
N HIS A 130 0.24 19.61 17.80
CA HIS A 130 1.70 19.62 17.81
C HIS A 130 2.30 18.92 19.04
N LYS A 131 1.77 19.17 20.24
CA LYS A 131 2.35 18.65 21.48
C LYS A 131 2.11 17.16 21.62
N GLU A 132 0.90 16.69 21.29
CA GLU A 132 0.61 15.26 21.29
C GLU A 132 1.35 14.53 20.16
N LEU A 133 1.54 15.17 19.00
CA LEU A 133 2.32 14.59 17.90
C LEU A 133 3.79 14.45 18.31
N GLU A 134 4.40 15.50 18.85
CA GLU A 134 5.78 15.45 19.34
C GLU A 134 5.96 14.32 20.36
N LYS A 135 5.01 14.17 21.30
CA LYS A 135 5.05 13.12 22.32
C LYS A 135 5.02 11.72 21.70
N VAL A 136 4.15 11.47 20.73
CA VAL A 136 4.06 10.18 20.01
C VAL A 136 5.35 9.91 19.22
N ILE A 137 5.82 10.88 18.44
CA ILE A 137 7.06 10.74 17.66
C ILE A 137 8.26 10.51 18.58
N ARG A 138 8.36 11.24 19.68
CA ARG A 138 9.40 11.05 20.69
C ARG A 138 9.37 9.64 21.27
N GLN A 139 8.20 9.10 21.60
CA GLN A 139 8.07 7.71 22.06
C GLN A 139 8.56 6.71 21.01
N ILE A 140 8.15 6.88 19.74
CA ILE A 140 8.57 6.02 18.63
C ILE A 140 10.09 6.04 18.46
N VAL A 141 10.68 7.23 18.35
CA VAL A 141 12.13 7.39 18.09
C VAL A 141 12.95 6.90 19.28
N VAL A 142 12.55 7.19 20.51
CA VAL A 142 13.30 6.74 21.71
C VAL A 142 13.25 5.22 21.86
N LYS A 143 12.08 4.59 21.66
CA LYS A 143 11.94 3.12 21.78
C LYS A 143 12.70 2.35 20.70
N SER A 144 12.97 2.97 19.56
CA SER A 144 13.57 2.33 18.39
C SER A 144 15.02 2.76 18.10
N SER A 145 15.54 3.74 18.84
CA SER A 145 16.90 4.26 18.67
C SER A 145 17.96 3.26 19.17
N ASP A 146 18.96 3.00 18.33
CA ASP A 146 20.16 2.23 18.70
C ASP A 146 21.30 3.12 19.25
N THR A 147 21.13 4.45 19.23
CA THR A 147 22.09 5.41 19.79
C THR A 147 21.60 5.95 21.13
N SER A 148 22.54 6.22 22.04
CA SER A 148 22.31 6.94 23.30
C SER A 148 22.59 8.45 23.18
N ASP A 149 22.97 8.94 22.00
CA ASP A 149 23.20 10.37 21.75
C ASP A 149 21.87 11.13 21.76
N LYS A 150 21.60 11.80 22.87
CA LYS A 150 20.39 12.61 23.08
C LYS A 150 20.23 13.71 22.03
N ALA A 151 21.32 14.34 21.58
CA ALA A 151 21.25 15.43 20.61
C ALA A 151 20.90 14.89 19.22
N ALA A 152 21.43 13.72 18.84
CA ALA A 152 21.05 13.05 17.60
C ALA A 152 19.58 12.60 17.61
N ILE A 153 19.11 12.05 18.72
CA ILE A 153 17.69 11.69 18.91
C ILE A 153 16.80 12.91 18.76
N GLU A 154 17.12 14.02 19.43
CA GLU A 154 16.31 15.24 19.36
C GLU A 154 16.24 15.80 17.94
N ARG A 155 17.38 15.89 17.23
CA ARG A 155 17.40 16.31 15.83
C ARG A 155 16.51 15.43 14.95
N LYS A 156 16.51 14.11 15.18
CA LYS A 156 15.67 13.18 14.43
C LYS A 156 14.19 13.40 14.71
N ILE A 157 13.82 13.60 15.98
CA ILE A 157 12.43 13.90 16.39
C ILE A 157 11.95 15.17 15.70
N GLN A 158 12.70 16.27 15.80
CA GLN A 158 12.31 17.55 15.20
C GLN A 158 12.18 17.48 13.68
N ARG A 159 13.07 16.73 13.01
CA ARG A 159 12.95 16.48 11.56
C ARG A 159 11.67 15.72 11.23
N ILE A 160 11.40 14.60 11.90
CA ILE A 160 10.20 13.78 11.64
C ILE A 160 8.93 14.59 11.93
N LEU A 161 8.92 15.38 13.00
CA LEU A 161 7.81 16.25 13.37
C LEU A 161 7.51 17.24 12.24
N SER A 162 8.53 17.99 11.80
CA SER A 162 8.40 18.95 10.71
C SER A 162 7.97 18.29 9.40
N ASP A 163 8.53 17.13 9.05
CA ASP A 163 8.15 16.38 7.85
C ASP A 163 6.67 15.96 7.87
N ILE A 164 6.17 15.49 9.01
CA ILE A 164 4.77 15.06 9.16
C ILE A 164 3.82 16.26 9.15
N GLU A 165 4.16 17.35 9.83
CA GLU A 165 3.35 18.58 9.85
C GLU A 165 3.24 19.18 8.46
N ASN A 166 4.35 19.24 7.71
CA ASN A 166 4.36 19.70 6.32
C ASN A 166 3.49 18.79 5.45
N LEU A 167 3.59 17.47 5.60
CA LEU A 167 2.73 16.53 4.88
C LEU A 167 1.25 16.75 5.21
N ILE A 168 0.88 16.89 6.48
CA ILE A 168 -0.52 17.15 6.90
C ILE A 168 -1.02 18.46 6.27
N TYR A 169 -0.20 19.50 6.24
CA TYR A 169 -0.53 20.77 5.59
C TYR A 169 -0.79 20.58 4.10
N GLU A 170 0.11 19.92 3.37
CA GLU A 170 -0.05 19.62 1.94
C GLU A 170 -1.32 18.81 1.66
N LEU A 171 -1.60 17.76 2.45
CA LEU A 171 -2.77 16.91 2.24
C LEU A 171 -4.09 17.65 2.46
N ARG A 172 -4.14 18.68 3.32
CA ARG A 172 -5.33 19.53 3.45
C ARG A 172 -5.61 20.32 2.18
N GLN A 173 -4.56 20.88 1.58
CA GLN A 173 -4.68 21.64 0.33
C GLN A 173 -5.11 20.72 -0.82
N GLU A 174 -4.48 19.55 -0.95
CA GLU A 174 -4.84 18.57 -1.99
C GLU A 174 -6.26 18.02 -1.79
N LYS A 175 -6.70 17.80 -0.54
CA LYS A 175 -8.07 17.41 -0.23
C LYS A 175 -9.09 18.44 -0.69
N GLU A 176 -8.87 19.72 -0.37
CA GLU A 176 -9.77 20.81 -0.79
C GLU A 176 -9.83 20.92 -2.31
N LYS A 177 -8.67 20.94 -2.97
CA LYS A 177 -8.56 20.97 -4.43
C LYS A 177 -9.29 19.79 -5.09
N SER A 178 -9.12 18.59 -4.56
CA SER A 178 -9.73 17.37 -5.12
C SER A 178 -11.24 17.34 -4.95
N ASN A 179 -11.75 17.79 -3.80
CA ASN A 179 -13.19 17.95 -3.58
C ASN A 179 -13.78 19.00 -4.52
N ASN A 180 -13.12 20.15 -4.70
CA ASN A 180 -13.57 21.22 -5.60
C ASN A 180 -13.61 20.75 -7.06
N LEU A 181 -12.56 20.08 -7.55
CA LEU A 181 -12.52 19.54 -8.92
C LEU A 181 -13.62 18.50 -9.14
N SER A 182 -13.80 17.59 -8.19
CA SER A 182 -14.83 16.56 -8.32
C SER A 182 -16.23 17.15 -8.29
N SER A 183 -16.46 18.15 -7.43
CA SER A 183 -17.73 18.89 -7.36
C SER A 183 -18.04 19.59 -8.68
N TYR A 184 -17.03 20.21 -9.29
CA TYR A 184 -17.14 20.84 -10.60
C TYR A 184 -17.54 19.83 -11.69
N TYR A 185 -16.92 18.64 -11.71
CA TYR A 185 -17.24 17.61 -12.71
C TYR A 185 -18.66 17.05 -12.58
N VAL A 186 -19.17 16.88 -11.36
CA VAL A 186 -20.51 16.33 -11.14
C VAL A 186 -21.61 17.38 -11.07
N GLY A 187 -21.27 18.67 -10.98
CA GLY A 187 -22.22 19.78 -10.92
C GLY A 187 -22.91 19.97 -9.56
N GLU A 188 -22.38 19.37 -8.49
CA GLU A 188 -22.89 19.48 -7.12
C GLU A 188 -21.75 19.32 -6.11
N GLU A 189 -21.91 19.85 -4.90
CA GLU A 189 -20.88 19.81 -3.86
C GLU A 189 -20.60 18.36 -3.41
N LYS A 190 -19.31 18.00 -3.36
CA LYS A 190 -18.83 16.69 -2.95
C LYS A 190 -17.75 16.80 -1.89
N ASN A 191 -17.91 15.98 -0.85
CA ASN A 191 -16.86 15.68 0.11
C ASN A 191 -16.47 14.20 -0.02
N ILE A 192 -15.47 13.93 -0.84
CA ILE A 192 -15.06 12.56 -1.20
C ILE A 192 -14.23 11.92 -0.09
N PHE A 193 -13.40 12.73 0.57
CA PHE A 193 -12.38 12.26 1.51
C PHE A 193 -12.86 12.36 2.95
N SER A 194 -13.01 11.21 3.60
CA SER A 194 -13.42 11.11 5.00
C SER A 194 -12.28 11.37 5.99
N SER A 195 -11.03 11.21 5.56
CA SER A 195 -9.82 11.48 6.36
C SER A 195 -8.69 12.09 5.52
N LEU A 196 -7.55 12.44 6.13
CA LEU A 196 -6.36 12.91 5.39
C LEU A 196 -5.53 11.77 4.81
N PHE A 197 -5.50 10.63 5.48
CA PHE A 197 -4.81 9.42 5.07
C PHE A 197 -5.84 8.35 4.69
N ILE A 198 -5.62 7.08 5.05
CA ILE A 198 -6.37 5.94 4.51
C ILE A 198 -7.39 5.35 5.51
N LYS A 199 -7.93 6.18 6.41
CA LYS A 199 -8.92 5.74 7.41
C LYS A 199 -10.14 5.13 6.74
N GLY A 200 -10.53 3.92 7.16
CA GLY A 200 -11.72 3.26 6.64
C GLY A 200 -11.56 2.67 5.22
N GLN A 201 -10.37 2.79 4.63
CA GLN A 201 -9.98 2.05 3.41
C GLN A 201 -9.48 0.66 3.83
N THR A 202 -9.78 -0.38 3.05
CA THR A 202 -9.29 -1.73 3.37
C THR A 202 -7.87 -1.92 2.86
N SER A 203 -7.08 -2.78 3.51
CA SER A 203 -5.71 -3.08 3.09
C SER A 203 -5.45 -4.59 3.05
N VAL A 204 -4.84 -5.09 1.97
CA VAL A 204 -4.36 -6.48 1.86
C VAL A 204 -2.86 -6.48 1.62
N LEU A 205 -2.12 -7.14 2.50
CA LEU A 205 -0.67 -7.26 2.42
C LEU A 205 -0.30 -8.65 1.88
N LEU A 206 0.36 -8.68 0.72
CA LEU A 206 0.89 -9.89 0.09
C LEU A 206 2.39 -9.98 0.39
N ALA A 207 2.82 -11.01 1.11
CA ALA A 207 4.24 -11.22 1.43
C ALA A 207 4.92 -9.96 2.02
N PRO A 208 4.42 -9.35 3.11
CA PRO A 208 4.91 -8.06 3.56
C PRO A 208 6.39 -8.11 3.96
N VAL A 209 7.16 -7.10 3.54
CA VAL A 209 8.57 -6.96 3.90
C VAL A 209 8.80 -5.58 4.51
N ASN A 210 9.21 -5.56 5.77
CA ASN A 210 9.73 -4.36 6.43
C ASN A 210 11.26 -4.32 6.33
N SER A 211 11.78 -3.93 5.16
CA SER A 211 13.23 -3.90 4.91
C SER A 211 13.93 -2.66 5.46
N GLY A 212 15.20 -2.84 5.80
CA GLY A 212 16.15 -1.80 6.14
C GLY A 212 17.23 -1.62 5.06
N THR A 213 18.22 -0.79 5.36
CA THR A 213 19.32 -0.44 4.44
C THR A 213 20.09 -1.66 3.94
N ASP A 214 20.22 -2.69 4.79
CA ASP A 214 20.92 -3.94 4.50
C ASP A 214 20.26 -4.83 3.44
N SER A 215 19.02 -4.51 3.06
CA SER A 215 18.31 -5.17 1.96
C SER A 215 18.65 -4.57 0.59
N ALA A 216 19.17 -3.33 0.57
CA ALA A 216 19.52 -2.62 -0.66
C ALA A 216 21.03 -2.62 -0.95
N ILE A 217 21.86 -2.70 0.10
CA ILE A 217 23.33 -2.64 -0.02
C ILE A 217 24.02 -3.64 0.94
N PRO A 218 25.30 -3.99 0.71
CA PRO A 218 26.03 -4.93 1.56
C PRO A 218 26.06 -4.54 3.05
N LYS A 219 25.87 -5.52 3.94
CA LYS A 219 25.73 -5.31 5.40
C LYS A 219 26.81 -4.44 6.07
N PRO A 220 28.12 -4.56 5.77
CA PRO A 220 29.13 -3.69 6.38
C PRO A 220 28.92 -2.22 6.03
N LEU A 221 28.56 -1.94 4.76
CA LEU A 221 28.27 -0.61 4.28
C LEU A 221 26.95 -0.08 4.85
N ALA A 222 25.91 -0.93 4.90
CA ALA A 222 24.63 -0.61 5.53
C ALA A 222 24.80 -0.09 6.96
N LYS A 223 25.58 -0.80 7.80
CA LYS A 223 25.84 -0.38 9.18
C LYS A 223 26.51 0.99 9.27
N ILE A 224 27.42 1.31 8.36
CA ILE A 224 28.09 2.62 8.32
C ILE A 224 27.09 3.71 7.95
N ILE A 225 26.30 3.49 6.90
CA ILE A 225 25.28 4.42 6.43
C ILE A 225 24.20 4.66 7.50
N ASP A 226 23.75 3.59 8.17
CA ASP A 226 22.79 3.67 9.26
C ASP A 226 23.33 4.49 10.45
N LYS A 227 24.61 4.28 10.82
CA LYS A 227 25.27 5.04 11.89
C LYS A 227 25.39 6.53 11.57
N LEU A 228 25.51 6.88 10.28
CA LEU A 228 25.52 8.26 9.81
C LEU A 228 24.12 8.87 9.69
N GLY A 229 23.04 8.11 9.95
CA GLY A 229 21.67 8.58 9.82
C GLY A 229 21.19 8.74 8.38
N LEU A 230 21.92 8.16 7.41
CA LEU A 230 21.64 8.21 5.97
C LEU A 230 20.99 6.91 5.47
N GLY A 231 20.64 6.00 6.38
CA GLY A 231 19.95 4.75 6.07
C GLY A 231 18.46 4.92 5.80
N VAL A 232 17.78 3.78 5.62
CA VAL A 232 16.33 3.73 5.41
C VAL A 232 15.60 4.39 6.59
N ASN A 233 14.70 5.31 6.26
CA ASN A 233 13.90 6.13 7.17
C ASN A 233 12.41 6.04 6.79
N PRO A 234 11.52 5.53 7.66
CA PRO A 234 11.85 4.91 8.94
C PRO A 234 12.58 3.57 8.75
N ASN A 235 13.48 3.28 9.70
CA ASN A 235 14.08 1.96 9.76
C ASN A 235 13.02 0.91 10.19
N PRO A 236 13.32 -0.40 10.11
CA PRO A 236 12.35 -1.42 10.46
C PRO A 236 11.80 -1.33 11.89
N LYS A 237 12.65 -1.00 12.88
CA LYS A 237 12.22 -0.85 14.30
C LYS A 237 11.27 0.33 14.46
N GLU A 238 11.56 1.44 13.79
CA GLU A 238 10.71 2.64 13.77
C GLU A 238 9.36 2.37 13.12
N THR A 239 9.36 1.62 12.01
CA THR A 239 8.14 1.23 11.33
C THR A 239 7.25 0.39 12.25
N PHE A 240 7.82 -0.61 12.92
CA PHE A 240 7.08 -1.44 13.89
C PHE A 240 6.62 -0.65 15.12
N ALA A 241 7.45 0.24 15.64
CA ALA A 241 7.09 1.11 16.75
C ALA A 241 5.90 2.02 16.37
N LEU A 242 5.92 2.65 15.19
CA LEU A 242 4.80 3.44 14.68
C LEU A 242 3.50 2.63 14.63
N ILE A 243 3.55 1.42 14.07
CA ILE A 243 2.40 0.52 13.97
C ILE A 243 1.84 0.17 15.35
N GLN A 244 2.72 -0.11 16.32
CA GLN A 244 2.30 -0.46 17.69
C GLN A 244 1.71 0.73 18.44
N GLU A 245 2.34 1.90 18.38
CA GLU A 245 1.84 3.10 19.08
C GLU A 245 0.48 3.56 18.52
N THR A 246 0.28 3.43 17.20
CA THR A 246 -0.95 3.90 16.53
C THR A 246 -2.08 2.87 16.60
N ASN A 247 -1.75 1.57 16.65
CA ASN A 247 -2.67 0.45 16.79
C ASN A 247 -3.90 0.50 15.84
N LEU A 248 -3.73 1.05 14.63
CA LEU A 248 -4.74 0.97 13.55
C LEU A 248 -4.69 -0.42 12.89
N PHE A 249 -5.04 -0.64 11.61
CA PHE A 249 -5.12 -1.99 11.00
C PHE A 249 -6.37 -2.84 11.35
N ASN A 250 -7.53 -2.21 11.54
CA ASN A 250 -8.79 -2.95 11.78
C ASN A 250 -9.42 -3.55 10.51
N LEU A 251 -9.05 -3.03 9.33
CA LEU A 251 -9.49 -3.48 8.01
C LEU A 251 -8.32 -4.09 7.20
N LEU A 252 -7.44 -4.80 7.90
CA LEU A 252 -6.25 -5.45 7.34
C LEU A 252 -6.52 -6.92 7.00
N GLY A 253 -6.07 -7.34 5.82
CA GLY A 253 -5.89 -8.74 5.42
C GLY A 253 -4.43 -9.07 5.18
N LEU A 254 -4.03 -10.30 5.52
CA LEU A 254 -2.63 -10.74 5.42
C LEU A 254 -2.52 -12.06 4.67
N ILE A 255 -1.75 -12.07 3.59
CA ILE A 255 -1.44 -13.27 2.81
C ILE A 255 0.06 -13.53 2.88
N GLN A 256 0.40 -14.70 3.42
CA GLN A 256 1.75 -15.22 3.51
C GLN A 256 1.89 -16.47 2.63
N PHE A 257 3.13 -16.83 2.30
CA PHE A 257 3.43 -17.91 1.36
C PHE A 257 4.32 -18.97 2.00
N LYS A 258 4.00 -20.26 1.80
CA LYS A 258 4.63 -21.40 2.49
C LYS A 258 6.15 -21.46 2.37
N THR A 259 6.72 -21.05 1.25
CA THR A 259 8.17 -21.10 1.02
C THR A 259 8.85 -19.74 1.09
N ASP A 260 8.11 -18.69 1.49
CA ASP A 260 8.65 -17.34 1.60
C ASP A 260 9.47 -17.17 2.89
N LYS A 261 10.78 -16.99 2.71
CA LYS A 261 11.73 -16.70 3.81
C LYS A 261 11.97 -15.21 3.99
N LEU A 262 11.67 -14.38 2.99
CA LEU A 262 11.93 -12.94 3.00
C LEU A 262 10.90 -12.21 3.86
N ALA A 263 9.61 -12.51 3.66
CA ALA A 263 8.54 -11.88 4.43
C ALA A 263 8.39 -12.45 5.85
N LYS A 264 8.99 -13.62 6.12
CA LYS A 264 8.74 -14.40 7.34
C LYS A 264 8.85 -13.59 8.63
N SER A 265 9.93 -12.82 8.81
CA SER A 265 10.12 -12.02 10.03
C SER A 265 9.06 -10.94 10.22
N THR A 266 8.61 -10.33 9.13
CA THR A 266 7.57 -9.30 9.15
C THR A 266 6.21 -9.91 9.43
N VAL A 267 5.90 -11.06 8.80
CA VAL A 267 4.67 -11.81 9.06
C VAL A 267 4.62 -12.32 10.50
N ASP A 268 5.70 -12.94 10.99
CA ASP A 268 5.79 -13.42 12.36
C ASP A 268 5.59 -12.28 13.35
N TRP A 269 6.10 -11.07 13.05
CA TRP A 269 5.86 -9.89 13.88
C TRP A 269 4.39 -9.46 13.88
N PHE A 270 3.73 -9.38 12.71
CA PHE A 270 2.31 -9.04 12.61
C PHE A 270 1.44 -10.02 13.41
N LEU A 271 1.72 -11.32 13.29
CA LEU A 271 0.90 -12.37 13.87
C LEU A 271 1.18 -12.61 15.36
N ASN A 272 2.46 -12.65 15.77
CA ASN A 272 2.85 -13.07 17.11
C ASN A 272 3.14 -11.89 18.06
N THR A 273 3.46 -10.71 17.51
CA THR A 273 3.75 -9.51 18.32
C THR A 273 2.58 -8.54 18.27
N PHE A 274 2.14 -8.19 17.06
CA PHE A 274 1.05 -7.21 16.88
C PHE A 274 -0.34 -7.84 16.96
N HIS A 275 -0.45 -9.16 16.83
CA HIS A 275 -1.70 -9.92 16.91
C HIS A 275 -2.77 -9.43 15.91
N LYS A 276 -2.34 -8.98 14.72
CA LYS A 276 -3.23 -8.56 13.62
C LYS A 276 -2.75 -9.10 12.27
N PRO A 277 -3.67 -9.34 11.33
CA PRO A 277 -5.13 -9.23 11.50
C PRO A 277 -5.71 -10.45 12.23
N PRO A 278 -7.01 -10.46 12.60
CA PRO A 278 -7.68 -11.66 13.12
C PRO A 278 -7.55 -12.86 12.17
N VAL A 279 -7.64 -14.09 12.71
CA VAL A 279 -7.41 -15.34 11.96
C VAL A 279 -8.24 -15.44 10.68
N ASP A 280 -9.49 -14.98 10.70
CA ASP A 280 -10.39 -15.00 9.52
C ASP A 280 -9.90 -14.13 8.35
N PHE A 281 -8.97 -13.22 8.60
CA PHE A 281 -8.35 -12.33 7.61
C PHE A 281 -6.90 -12.70 7.31
N GLN A 282 -6.47 -13.91 7.70
CA GLN A 282 -5.15 -14.46 7.42
C GLN A 282 -5.25 -15.60 6.41
N TYR A 283 -4.26 -15.71 5.51
CA TYR A 283 -4.17 -16.82 4.58
C TYR A 283 -2.71 -17.27 4.35
N LEU A 284 -2.47 -18.58 4.46
CA LEU A 284 -1.21 -19.21 4.11
C LEU A 284 -1.32 -19.89 2.74
N ALA A 285 -0.95 -19.15 1.70
CA ALA A 285 -0.96 -19.57 0.32
C ALA A 285 0.23 -20.49 -0.02
N PRO A 286 0.10 -21.39 -1.02
CA PRO A 286 1.24 -22.12 -1.57
C PRO A 286 2.14 -21.19 -2.42
N GLY A 287 3.41 -21.58 -2.57
CA GLY A 287 4.42 -20.81 -3.30
C GLY A 287 5.34 -19.99 -2.38
N GLY A 288 6.14 -19.12 -3.00
CA GLY A 288 7.09 -18.23 -2.34
C GLY A 288 6.72 -16.76 -2.46
N HIS A 289 7.69 -15.90 -2.15
CA HIS A 289 7.59 -14.45 -2.18
C HIS A 289 7.02 -13.87 -3.49
N LEU A 290 7.51 -14.34 -4.64
CA LEU A 290 7.14 -13.90 -5.99
C LEU A 290 5.87 -14.56 -6.53
N LYS A 291 5.16 -15.39 -5.76
CA LYS A 291 3.91 -16.02 -6.20
C LYS A 291 2.89 -15.02 -6.75
N PRO A 292 2.72 -13.77 -6.24
CA PRO A 292 1.81 -12.78 -6.83
C PRO A 292 2.12 -12.39 -8.28
N LEU A 293 3.35 -12.64 -8.76
CA LEU A 293 3.74 -12.38 -10.14
C LEU A 293 3.34 -13.55 -11.03
N GLY A 294 2.80 -13.25 -12.22
CA GLY A 294 2.40 -14.29 -13.15
C GLY A 294 1.86 -13.78 -14.48
N LEU A 295 2.17 -14.55 -15.53
CA LEU A 295 1.73 -14.30 -16.89
C LEU A 295 0.87 -15.45 -17.40
N GLN A 296 -0.32 -15.12 -17.89
CA GLN A 296 -1.20 -16.13 -18.48
C GLN A 296 -0.82 -16.38 -19.95
N VAL A 297 -0.65 -17.65 -20.30
CA VAL A 297 -0.51 -18.15 -21.68
C VAL A 297 -1.52 -19.29 -21.88
N GLY A 298 -2.58 -19.02 -22.65
CA GLY A 298 -3.69 -19.96 -22.81
C GLY A 298 -4.35 -20.30 -21.46
N ASN A 299 -4.41 -21.60 -21.15
CA ASN A 299 -4.98 -22.11 -19.89
C ASN A 299 -3.92 -22.32 -18.80
N SER A 300 -2.72 -21.78 -18.97
CA SER A 300 -1.65 -21.86 -17.99
C SER A 300 -1.20 -20.48 -17.53
N VAL A 301 -0.64 -20.42 -16.32
CA VAL A 301 0.04 -19.26 -15.76
C VAL A 301 1.49 -19.64 -15.53
N ILE A 302 2.40 -18.83 -16.04
CA ILE A 302 3.83 -18.93 -15.81
C ILE A 302 4.14 -18.05 -14.59
N ASN A 303 4.50 -18.69 -13.48
CA ASN A 303 4.94 -18.04 -12.25
C ASN A 303 6.41 -17.62 -12.34
N PHE A 304 6.77 -16.59 -11.59
CA PHE A 304 8.17 -16.19 -11.44
C PHE A 304 8.94 -17.17 -10.56
N PRO A 305 10.22 -17.44 -10.87
CA PRO A 305 10.96 -18.52 -10.25
C PRO A 305 11.41 -18.15 -8.83
N ASP A 306 10.66 -18.64 -7.86
CA ASP A 306 11.05 -18.61 -6.44
C ASP A 306 10.55 -19.84 -5.65
N SER A 307 9.70 -20.63 -6.29
CA SER A 307 9.03 -21.82 -5.76
C SER A 307 8.48 -22.66 -6.93
N LEU A 308 8.33 -23.96 -6.71
CA LEU A 308 7.68 -24.86 -7.67
C LEU A 308 6.17 -24.95 -7.39
N PRO A 309 5.33 -25.16 -8.42
CA PRO A 309 5.67 -25.28 -9.84
C PRO A 309 5.75 -23.92 -10.57
N ILE A 310 6.64 -23.85 -11.59
CA ILE A 310 6.80 -22.66 -12.44
C ILE A 310 5.58 -22.47 -13.36
N ILE A 311 4.91 -23.54 -13.76
CA ILE A 311 3.73 -23.48 -14.63
C ILE A 311 2.55 -24.13 -13.92
N GLU A 312 1.41 -23.45 -13.91
CA GLU A 312 0.16 -23.93 -13.29
C GLU A 312 -1.02 -23.72 -14.22
N SER A 313 -2.06 -24.56 -14.11
CA SER A 313 -3.31 -24.26 -14.79
C SER A 313 -3.95 -22.99 -14.21
N THR A 314 -4.66 -22.22 -15.04
CA THR A 314 -5.41 -21.02 -14.59
C THR A 314 -6.40 -21.36 -13.47
N GLN A 315 -7.08 -22.50 -13.56
CA GLN A 315 -8.00 -22.96 -12.51
C GLN A 315 -7.29 -23.14 -11.18
N LYS A 316 -6.16 -23.85 -11.18
CA LYS A 316 -5.38 -24.09 -9.96
C LYS A 316 -4.83 -22.79 -9.40
N ARG A 317 -4.19 -21.98 -10.25
CA ARG A 317 -3.58 -20.71 -9.84
C ARG A 317 -4.60 -19.76 -9.20
N ASN A 318 -5.77 -19.60 -9.84
CA ASN A 318 -6.89 -18.82 -9.31
C ASN A 318 -7.41 -19.36 -7.98
N ALA A 319 -7.53 -20.67 -7.84
CA ALA A 319 -8.03 -21.29 -6.61
C ALA A 319 -7.07 -21.09 -5.43
N GLU A 320 -5.76 -21.04 -5.70
CA GLU A 320 -4.73 -20.92 -4.67
C GLU A 320 -4.40 -19.49 -4.24
N LEU A 321 -4.66 -18.47 -5.07
CA LEU A 321 -4.35 -17.09 -4.69
C LEU A 321 -5.44 -16.09 -5.09
N GLU A 322 -5.71 -15.89 -6.38
CA GLU A 322 -6.50 -14.73 -6.83
C GLU A 322 -7.90 -14.76 -6.23
N SER A 323 -8.54 -15.94 -6.18
CA SER A 323 -9.86 -16.10 -5.56
C SER A 323 -9.83 -15.82 -4.07
N TYR A 324 -8.73 -16.13 -3.37
CA TYR A 324 -8.57 -15.82 -1.96
C TYR A 324 -8.31 -14.34 -1.72
N VAL A 325 -7.47 -13.68 -2.53
CA VAL A 325 -7.27 -12.22 -2.49
C VAL A 325 -8.61 -11.51 -2.62
N ILE A 326 -9.43 -11.91 -3.60
CA ILE A 326 -10.75 -11.32 -3.84
C ILE A 326 -11.71 -11.59 -2.67
N LYS A 327 -11.78 -12.82 -2.16
CA LYS A 327 -12.64 -13.17 -1.02
C LYS A 327 -12.26 -12.41 0.24
N LEU A 328 -10.96 -12.31 0.50
CA LEU A 328 -10.42 -11.59 1.66
C LEU A 328 -10.77 -10.11 1.57
N LEU A 329 -10.54 -9.50 0.42
CA LEU A 329 -10.91 -8.12 0.16
C LEU A 329 -12.41 -7.88 0.36
N GLN A 330 -13.27 -8.72 -0.21
CA GLN A 330 -14.73 -8.62 -0.04
C GLN A 330 -15.19 -8.81 1.41
N ALA A 331 -14.49 -9.66 2.18
CA ALA A 331 -14.79 -9.83 3.59
C ALA A 331 -14.43 -8.58 4.39
N LEU A 332 -13.32 -7.92 4.07
CA LEU A 332 -12.92 -6.64 4.68
C LEU A 332 -13.88 -5.51 4.30
N GLU A 333 -14.29 -5.42 3.03
CA GLU A 333 -15.26 -4.43 2.54
C GLU A 333 -16.62 -4.55 3.23
N LYS A 334 -17.02 -5.76 3.64
CA LYS A 334 -18.25 -6.00 4.43
C LYS A 334 -18.13 -5.63 5.90
N LYS A 335 -16.91 -5.62 6.43
CA LYS A 335 -16.62 -5.27 7.83
C LYS A 335 -16.57 -3.75 8.04
N ARG A 336 -16.17 -3.02 7.00
CA ARG A 336 -16.20 -1.56 6.92
C ARG A 336 -17.62 -1.03 7.08
#